data_AF-A0A2V8V3L8-F1
#
_entry.id   AF-A0A2V8V3L8-F1
#
_cell.length_a   1.000
_cell.length_b   1.000
_cell.length_c   1.000
_cell.angle_alpha   90.00
_cell.angle_beta   90.00
_cell.angle_gamma   90.00
#
_symmetry.space_group_name_H-M   'P 1'
#
loop_
_entity.id
_entity.type
_entity.pdbx_description
1 polymer ?
#
loop_
_entity_poly.entity_id
_entity_poly.type
_entity_poly.pdbx_seq_one_letter_code
_entity_poly.pdbx_strand_id
1 'polypeptide(L)'
;MGITLVRLHEVQVESKKQVIVTLKEIAMRQCHRAATAILLGTMLSVLAGCGGSQHDPLEKYYLLSANVKIPYWQTAANGLMRAASQLQVKGEVVGPETYDPQAEQQELHRLIGLQPKPAGILVSPADPALMK
;
A
#
# COMPACT_ATOMS: atom_id res chain seq x y z
N MET A 1 -30.22 -41.10 63.63
CA MET A 1 -30.68 -40.10 62.63
C MET A 1 -29.56 -39.20 62.06
N GLY A 2 -28.26 -39.51 62.18
CA GLY A 2 -27.18 -38.60 61.72
C GLY A 2 -26.62 -38.84 60.30
N ILE A 3 -26.74 -40.06 59.77
CA ILE A 3 -26.01 -40.50 58.57
C ILE A 3 -26.63 -39.95 57.27
N THR A 4 -27.94 -39.71 57.26
CA THR A 4 -28.66 -39.16 56.09
C THR A 4 -28.30 -37.70 55.82
N LEU A 5 -28.01 -36.92 56.87
CA LEU A 5 -27.71 -35.49 56.74
C LEU A 5 -26.29 -35.25 56.21
N VAL A 6 -25.33 -36.10 56.59
CA VAL A 6 -23.96 -36.09 56.05
C VAL A 6 -23.94 -36.46 54.58
N ARG A 7 -24.70 -37.48 54.16
CA ARG A 7 -24.82 -37.85 52.74
C ARG A 7 -25.43 -36.74 51.89
N LEU A 8 -26.42 -36.00 52.40
CA LEU A 8 -27.01 -34.87 51.68
C LEU A 8 -26.01 -33.73 51.48
N HIS A 9 -25.16 -33.47 52.47
CA HIS A 9 -24.11 -32.46 52.37
C HIS A 9 -23.03 -32.87 51.34
N GLU A 10 -22.62 -34.13 51.33
CA GLU A 10 -21.59 -34.64 50.40
C GLU A 10 -22.08 -34.62 48.94
N VAL A 11 -23.34 -34.99 48.70
CA VAL A 11 -23.97 -34.89 47.36
C VAL A 11 -24.08 -33.44 46.90
N GLN A 12 -24.35 -32.49 47.80
CA GLN A 12 -24.36 -31.06 47.46
C GLN A 12 -22.97 -30.52 47.13
N VAL A 13 -21.93 -30.97 47.84
CA VAL A 13 -20.54 -30.58 47.56
C VAL A 13 -20.09 -31.11 46.19
N GLU A 14 -20.42 -32.36 45.86
CA GLU A 14 -20.05 -32.95 44.58
C GLU A 14 -20.79 -32.29 43.40
N SER A 15 -22.07 -31.98 43.59
CA SER A 15 -22.86 -31.21 42.61
C SER A 15 -22.25 -29.82 42.34
N LYS A 16 -21.84 -29.09 43.39
CA LYS A 16 -21.19 -27.78 43.22
C LYS A 16 -19.85 -27.88 42.49
N LYS A 17 -19.04 -28.90 42.79
CA LYS A 17 -17.78 -29.16 42.07
C LYS A 17 -18.02 -29.41 40.59
N GLN A 18 -19.00 -30.27 40.26
CA GLN A 18 -19.37 -30.59 38.89
C GLN A 18 -19.75 -29.33 38.11
N VAL A 19 -20.59 -28.47 38.68
CA VAL A 19 -21.04 -27.21 38.06
C VAL A 19 -19.85 -26.26 37.81
N ILE A 20 -18.92 -26.13 38.75
CA ILE A 20 -17.74 -25.25 38.60
C ILE A 20 -16.82 -25.75 37.48
N VAL A 21 -16.63 -27.07 37.35
CA VAL A 21 -15.81 -27.68 36.29
C VAL A 21 -16.45 -27.42 34.92
N THR A 22 -17.75 -27.67 34.77
CA THR A 22 -18.46 -27.44 33.52
C THR A 22 -18.48 -25.95 33.11
N LEU A 23 -18.64 -25.02 34.07
CA LEU A 23 -18.58 -23.59 33.80
C LEU A 23 -17.20 -23.14 33.29
N LYS A 24 -16.11 -23.69 33.85
CA LYS A 24 -14.74 -23.41 33.38
C LYS A 24 -14.51 -23.92 31.95
N GLU A 25 -14.99 -25.10 31.62
CA GLU A 25 -14.87 -25.65 30.26
C GLU A 25 -15.64 -24.84 29.22
N ILE A 26 -16.85 -24.38 29.57
CA ILE A 26 -17.65 -23.52 28.69
C ILE A 26 -16.94 -22.18 28.46
N ALA A 27 -16.45 -21.54 29.53
CA ALA A 27 -15.71 -20.28 29.43
C ALA A 27 -14.42 -20.43 28.60
N MET A 28 -13.66 -21.52 28.80
CA MET A 28 -12.43 -21.79 28.04
C MET A 28 -12.71 -22.01 26.55
N ARG A 29 -13.77 -22.75 26.21
CA ARG A 29 -14.23 -22.93 24.82
C ARG A 29 -14.69 -21.60 24.20
N GLN A 30 -15.30 -20.72 24.99
CA GLN A 30 -15.77 -19.42 24.53
C GLN A 30 -14.63 -18.44 24.27
N CYS A 31 -13.61 -18.40 25.14
CA CYS A 31 -12.37 -17.65 24.90
C CYS A 31 -11.60 -18.16 23.68
N HIS A 32 -11.52 -19.48 23.50
CA HIS A 32 -10.83 -20.08 22.36
C HIS A 32 -11.50 -19.68 21.03
N ARG A 33 -12.84 -19.78 20.94
CA ARG A 33 -13.60 -19.39 19.76
C ARG A 33 -13.51 -17.89 19.46
N ALA A 34 -13.53 -17.05 20.48
CA ALA A 34 -13.31 -15.60 20.33
C ALA A 34 -11.90 -15.29 19.80
N ALA A 35 -10.87 -15.95 20.34
CA ALA A 35 -9.50 -15.80 19.87
C ALA A 35 -9.31 -16.27 18.42
N THR A 36 -9.95 -17.38 18.01
CA THR A 36 -9.90 -17.85 16.62
C THR A 36 -10.57 -16.87 15.66
N ALA A 37 -11.73 -16.32 16.04
CA ALA A 37 -12.45 -15.35 15.21
C ALA A 37 -11.65 -14.06 14.99
N ILE A 38 -10.96 -13.56 16.03
CA ILE A 38 -10.10 -12.38 15.93
C ILE A 38 -8.90 -12.64 15.01
N LEU A 39 -8.23 -13.78 15.15
CA LEU A 39 -7.10 -14.17 14.30
C LEU A 39 -7.48 -14.32 12.81
N LEU A 40 -8.64 -14.92 12.54
CA LEU A 40 -9.16 -15.04 11.17
C LEU A 40 -9.55 -13.68 10.57
N GLY A 41 -10.15 -12.80 11.38
CA GLY A 41 -10.54 -11.46 10.94
C GLY A 41 -9.34 -10.57 10.58
N THR A 42 -8.29 -10.59 11.40
CA THR A 42 -7.06 -9.82 11.11
C THR A 42 -6.34 -10.33 9.87
N MET A 43 -6.26 -11.65 9.67
CA MET A 43 -5.64 -12.24 8.48
C MET A 43 -6.38 -11.87 7.19
N LEU A 44 -7.72 -11.85 7.21
CA LEU A 44 -8.52 -11.48 6.05
C LEU A 44 -8.41 -9.98 5.70
N SER A 45 -8.22 -9.14 6.71
CA SER A 45 -8.06 -7.68 6.55
C SER A 45 -6.73 -7.32 5.88
N VAL A 46 -5.66 -8.05 6.17
CA VAL A 46 -4.34 -7.88 5.54
C VAL A 46 -4.40 -8.27 4.05
N LEU A 47 -5.14 -9.32 3.70
CA LEU A 47 -5.29 -9.77 2.30
C LEU A 47 -6.07 -8.76 1.44
N ALA A 48 -7.07 -8.07 2.00
CA ALA A 48 -7.85 -7.07 1.28
C ALA A 48 -7.06 -5.76 1.02
N GLY A 49 -6.03 -5.46 1.80
CA GLY A 49 -5.22 -4.24 1.67
C GLY A 49 -4.12 -4.30 0.61
N CYS A 50 -3.74 -5.49 0.12
CA CYS A 50 -2.58 -5.66 -0.77
C CYS A 50 -2.90 -5.66 -2.28
N GLY A 51 -4.14 -5.37 -2.68
CA GLY A 51 -4.60 -5.57 -4.07
C GLY A 51 -4.80 -4.31 -4.93
N GLY A 52 -4.79 -3.12 -4.35
CA GLY A 52 -5.04 -1.87 -5.09
C GLY A 52 -3.74 -1.21 -5.56
N SER A 53 -3.66 -0.83 -6.84
CA SER A 53 -2.63 0.10 -7.30
C SER A 53 -2.78 1.40 -6.51
N GLN A 54 -1.70 1.85 -5.87
CA GLN A 54 -1.66 3.14 -5.18
C GLN A 54 -1.67 4.33 -6.14
N HIS A 55 -1.56 4.07 -7.44
CA HIS A 55 -1.46 5.05 -8.52
C HIS A 55 -2.61 4.92 -9.52
N ASP A 56 -3.09 6.05 -10.03
CA ASP A 56 -4.04 6.08 -11.15
C ASP A 56 -3.28 5.75 -12.46
N PRO A 57 -3.73 4.75 -13.26
CA PRO A 57 -3.10 4.40 -14.54
C PRO A 57 -3.03 5.53 -15.57
N LEU A 58 -3.79 6.61 -15.36
CA LEU A 58 -3.81 7.80 -16.20
C LEU A 58 -2.75 8.85 -15.78
N GLU A 59 -2.06 8.64 -14.66
CA GLU A 59 -0.94 9.49 -14.23
C GLU A 59 0.17 9.48 -15.28
N LYS A 60 0.54 10.67 -15.77
CA LYS A 60 1.62 10.87 -16.74
C LYS A 60 2.79 11.62 -16.13
N TYR A 61 3.96 11.02 -16.22
CA TYR A 61 5.24 11.58 -15.80
C TYR A 61 6.09 11.90 -17.03
N TYR A 62 6.70 13.08 -17.04
CA TYR A 62 7.57 13.53 -18.12
C TYR A 62 8.99 13.72 -17.62
N LEU A 63 9.99 13.25 -18.38
CA LEU A 63 11.40 13.60 -18.19
C LEU A 63 11.80 14.58 -19.28
N LEU A 64 12.12 15.80 -18.87
CA LEU A 64 12.56 16.88 -19.74
C LEU A 64 14.07 17.05 -19.65
N SER A 65 14.73 17.13 -20.80
CA SER A 65 16.16 17.41 -20.93
C SER A 65 16.47 18.18 -22.22
N ALA A 66 17.45 19.08 -22.20
CA ALA A 66 17.88 19.83 -23.38
C ALA A 66 18.63 19.03 -24.47
N ASN A 67 18.80 17.71 -24.33
CA ASN A 67 19.26 16.85 -25.43
C ASN A 67 18.94 15.39 -25.13
N VAL A 68 17.90 14.82 -25.74
CA VAL A 68 17.44 13.46 -25.39
C VAL A 68 18.22 12.34 -26.08
N LYS A 69 19.05 12.64 -27.10
CA LYS A 69 19.74 11.63 -27.91
C LYS A 69 21.03 11.09 -27.32
N ILE A 70 21.60 11.75 -26.32
CA ILE A 70 22.85 11.25 -25.74
C ILE A 70 22.61 10.00 -24.88
N PRO A 71 23.56 9.05 -24.84
CA PRO A 71 23.39 7.76 -24.14
C PRO A 71 22.99 7.88 -22.66
N TYR A 72 23.41 8.97 -22.00
CA TYR A 72 23.03 9.28 -20.62
C TYR A 72 21.50 9.37 -20.47
N TRP A 73 20.84 10.17 -21.32
CA TRP A 73 19.39 10.39 -21.24
C TRP A 73 18.60 9.19 -21.73
N GLN A 74 19.12 8.41 -22.67
CA GLN A 74 18.50 7.13 -23.05
C GLN A 74 18.51 6.12 -21.89
N THR A 75 19.58 6.10 -21.10
CA THR A 75 19.65 5.25 -19.90
C THR A 75 18.65 5.71 -18.84
N ALA A 76 18.56 7.03 -18.61
CA ALA A 76 17.56 7.61 -17.72
C ALA A 76 16.12 7.33 -18.19
N ALA A 77 15.85 7.44 -19.50
CA ALA A 77 14.57 7.10 -20.12
C ALA A 77 14.17 5.65 -19.83
N ASN A 78 15.09 4.70 -20.02
CA ASN A 78 14.85 3.30 -19.73
C ASN A 78 14.54 3.05 -18.24
N GLY A 79 15.23 3.77 -17.34
CA GLY A 79 14.95 3.76 -15.91
C GLY A 79 13.53 4.24 -15.58
N LEU A 80 13.14 5.39 -16.15
CA LEU A 80 11.78 5.94 -16.00
C LEU A 80 10.72 4.97 -16.53
N MET A 81 10.91 4.43 -17.73
CA MET A 81 9.94 3.50 -18.34
C MET A 81 9.79 2.21 -17.53
N ARG A 82 10.88 1.69 -16.98
CA ARG A 82 10.84 0.54 -16.06
C ARG A 82 10.04 0.87 -14.80
N ALA A 83 10.28 2.02 -14.17
CA ALA A 83 9.54 2.45 -13.00
C ALA A 83 8.05 2.68 -13.30
N ALA A 84 7.75 3.36 -14.42
CA ALA A 84 6.38 3.59 -14.88
C ALA A 84 5.62 2.27 -15.08
N SER A 85 6.26 1.26 -15.67
CA SER A 85 5.68 -0.07 -15.81
C SER A 85 5.43 -0.77 -14.47
N GLN A 86 6.34 -0.62 -13.49
CA GLN A 86 6.18 -1.23 -12.16
C GLN A 86 5.04 -0.58 -11.37
N LEU A 87 4.88 0.73 -11.50
CA LEU A 87 3.84 1.52 -10.84
C LEU A 87 2.53 1.58 -11.64
N GLN A 88 2.49 0.96 -12.83
CA GLN A 88 1.35 0.97 -13.74
C GLN A 88 0.92 2.39 -14.20
N VAL A 89 1.84 3.34 -14.19
CA VAL A 89 1.66 4.73 -14.66
C VAL A 89 2.26 4.93 -16.06
N LYS A 90 2.12 6.12 -16.63
CA LYS A 90 2.69 6.50 -17.93
C LYS A 90 3.96 7.34 -17.74
N GLY A 91 5.00 7.05 -18.51
CA GLY A 91 6.24 7.81 -18.57
C GLY A 91 6.55 8.23 -20.01
N GLU A 92 7.11 9.43 -20.19
CA GLU A 92 7.55 9.94 -21.49
C GLU A 92 8.82 10.78 -21.32
N VAL A 93 9.71 10.75 -22.31
CA VAL A 93 10.89 11.63 -22.36
C VAL A 93 10.68 12.65 -23.46
N VAL A 94 10.84 13.92 -23.11
CA VAL A 94 10.63 15.05 -24.01
C VAL A 94 11.83 15.97 -23.98
N GLY A 95 12.06 16.65 -25.09
CA GLY A 95 13.19 17.55 -25.25
C GLY A 95 13.75 17.52 -26.66
N PRO A 96 14.62 18.47 -27.01
CA PRO A 96 15.21 18.56 -28.33
C PRO A 96 16.18 17.40 -28.60
N GLU A 97 16.33 17.09 -29.89
CA GLU A 97 17.22 16.04 -30.41
C GLU A 97 18.70 16.43 -30.36
N THR A 98 18.97 17.73 -30.26
CA THR A 98 20.29 18.36 -30.13
C THR A 98 20.29 19.26 -28.91
N TYR A 99 21.47 19.66 -28.42
CA TYR A 99 21.58 20.55 -27.27
C TYR A 99 20.97 21.93 -27.55
N ASP A 100 19.80 22.20 -26.96
CA ASP A 100 19.07 23.47 -27.08
C ASP A 100 18.31 23.81 -25.79
N PRO A 101 18.90 24.65 -24.91
CA PRO A 101 18.27 25.09 -23.67
C PRO A 101 16.98 25.91 -23.86
N GLN A 102 16.81 26.62 -24.99
CA GLN A 102 15.60 27.39 -25.23
C GLN A 102 14.45 26.48 -25.68
N ALA A 103 14.74 25.48 -26.53
CA ALA A 103 13.74 24.47 -26.88
C ALA A 103 13.31 23.67 -25.64
N GLU A 104 14.23 23.38 -24.71
CA GLU A 104 13.89 22.77 -23.42
C GLU A 104 12.89 23.63 -22.63
N GLN A 105 13.14 24.93 -22.50
CA GLN A 105 12.24 25.86 -21.82
C GLN A 105 10.85 25.90 -22.47
N GLN A 106 10.78 25.95 -23.80
CA GLN A 106 9.51 25.94 -24.54
C GLN A 106 8.72 24.66 -24.29
N GLU A 107 9.42 23.53 -24.25
CA GLU A 107 8.81 22.23 -23.97
C GLU A 107 8.30 22.16 -22.52
N LEU A 108 9.02 22.72 -21.55
CA LEU A 108 8.53 22.86 -20.18
C LEU A 108 7.22 23.65 -20.12
N HIS A 109 7.17 24.81 -20.79
CA HIS A 109 5.96 25.63 -20.85
C HIS A 109 4.80 24.89 -21.52
N ARG A 110 5.08 24.14 -22.60
CA ARG A 110 4.10 23.28 -23.27
C ARG A 110 3.52 22.27 -22.29
N LEU A 111 4.37 21.56 -21.55
CA LEU A 111 3.95 20.54 -20.58
C LEU A 111 3.09 21.12 -19.46
N ILE A 112 3.47 22.28 -18.93
CA ILE A 112 2.71 22.98 -17.87
C ILE A 112 1.31 23.37 -18.36
N GLY A 113 1.19 23.73 -19.65
CA GLY A 113 -0.08 24.11 -20.29
C GLY A 113 -1.00 22.95 -20.68
N LEU A 114 -0.57 21.69 -20.54
CA LEU A 114 -1.37 20.54 -20.96
C LEU A 114 -2.63 20.35 -20.09
N GLN A 115 -3.68 19.83 -20.74
CA GLN A 115 -4.89 19.35 -20.09
C GLN A 115 -5.18 17.91 -20.57
N PRO A 116 -5.26 16.91 -19.67
CA PRO A 116 -5.04 16.99 -18.22
C PRO A 116 -3.59 17.39 -17.87
N LYS A 117 -3.41 18.00 -16.69
CA LYS A 117 -2.07 18.34 -16.21
C LYS A 117 -1.25 17.05 -15.99
N PRO A 118 0.06 17.08 -16.26
CA PRO A 118 0.93 15.96 -15.92
C PRO A 118 0.93 15.72 -14.41
N ALA A 119 1.05 14.46 -14.00
CA ALA A 119 1.17 14.07 -12.60
C ALA A 119 2.52 14.52 -12.00
N GLY A 120 3.56 14.59 -12.84
CA GLY A 120 4.86 15.14 -12.47
C GLY A 120 5.74 15.40 -13.68
N ILE A 121 6.65 16.36 -13.53
CA ILE A 121 7.66 16.69 -14.54
C ILE A 121 9.03 16.62 -13.84
N LEU A 122 9.88 15.72 -14.30
CA LEU A 122 11.29 15.64 -13.93
C LEU A 122 12.05 16.50 -14.93
N VAL A 123 12.78 17.51 -14.44
CA VAL A 123 13.51 18.44 -15.31
C VAL A 123 14.99 18.33 -15.02
N SER A 124 15.80 18.21 -16.08
CA SER A 124 17.25 18.35 -16.01
C SER A 124 17.67 19.66 -16.68
N PRO A 125 17.61 20.79 -15.96
CA PRO A 125 17.78 22.10 -16.56
C PRO A 125 19.17 22.26 -17.17
N ALA A 126 19.23 22.58 -18.46
CA ALA A 126 20.51 22.86 -19.12
C ALA A 126 21.05 24.25 -18.79
N ASP A 127 20.17 25.23 -18.59
CA ASP A 127 20.51 26.56 -18.11
C ASP A 127 19.51 27.00 -17.02
N PRO A 128 19.94 27.12 -15.75
CA PRO A 128 19.06 27.55 -14.67
C PRO A 128 18.55 28.99 -14.84
N ALA A 129 19.24 29.82 -15.61
CA ALA A 129 18.81 31.19 -15.85
C ALA A 129 17.53 31.27 -16.67
N LEU A 130 17.31 30.31 -17.57
CA LEU A 130 16.13 30.19 -18.44
C LEU A 130 14.93 29.54 -17.74
N MET A 131 15.14 28.84 -16.63
CA MET A 131 14.10 28.07 -15.93
C MET A 131 13.45 28.85 -14.77
N LYS A 132 13.46 30.19 -14.85
CA LYS A 132 12.81 31.07 -13.88
C LYS A 132 11.33 31.29 -14.21
#